data_AF-A0A7S2H7P9-F1
#
_entry.id   AF-A0A7S2H7P9-F1
#
_cell.length_a   1.000
_cell.length_b   1.000
_cell.length_c   1.000
_cell.angle_alpha   90.00
_cell.angle_beta   90.00
_cell.angle_gamma   90.00
#
_symmetry.space_group_name_H-M   'P 1'
#
loop_
_entity.id
_entity.type
_entity.pdbx_description
1 polymer ?
#
loop_
_entity_poly.entity_id
_entity_poly.type
_entity_poly.pdbx_seq_one_letter_code
_entity_poly.pdbx_strand_id
1 'polypeptide(L)'
;RDDGGGGPANASRARSPEPRGRSPAYRVDHIGRHMRASKVRHAWTLYLAGEPGGTVVELEHSKLTGKKVVLLDGDAVLSTRERCLRWSWEHRLSQSRISLESDSSHHRLECTGPGQGAAGGPGGLRHVASAEDCHDACEWDGRRTSGELCEETAGAVGTPTSVSTAGLGHVG
;
A
#
# COMPACT_ATOMS: atom_id res chain seq x y z
N ARG A 1 -1.04 41.35 -58.79
CA ARG A 1 -1.12 41.80 -57.38
C ARG A 1 -2.42 41.26 -56.84
N ASP A 2 -2.52 40.29 -55.94
CA ASP A 2 -1.62 39.33 -55.31
C ASP A 2 -2.56 38.22 -54.83
N ASP A 3 -2.31 36.97 -55.21
CA ASP A 3 -3.06 35.79 -54.77
C ASP A 3 -2.58 35.38 -53.37
N GLY A 4 -3.31 35.80 -52.34
CA GLY A 4 -3.02 35.48 -50.93
C GLY A 4 -3.68 34.17 -50.50
N GLY A 5 -3.01 33.03 -50.73
CA GLY A 5 -3.46 31.70 -50.32
C GLY A 5 -3.40 31.47 -48.80
N GLY A 6 -4.56 31.22 -48.18
CA GLY A 6 -4.69 30.75 -46.80
C GLY A 6 -4.59 29.22 -46.74
N GLY A 7 -3.43 28.70 -46.33
CA GLY A 7 -3.24 27.28 -46.05
C GLY A 7 -3.64 26.91 -44.62
N PRO A 8 -4.29 25.75 -44.39
CA PRO A 8 -4.72 25.35 -43.06
C PRO A 8 -3.52 24.97 -42.19
N ALA A 9 -3.40 25.63 -41.04
CA ALA A 9 -2.46 25.26 -39.98
C ALA A 9 -2.90 23.92 -39.36
N ASN A 10 -2.42 22.83 -39.96
CA ASN A 10 -2.55 21.49 -39.40
C ASN A 10 -1.58 21.38 -38.21
N ALA A 11 -2.01 21.91 -37.06
CA ALA A 11 -1.32 21.76 -35.79
C ALA A 11 -1.36 20.28 -35.42
N SER A 12 -0.32 19.57 -35.87
CA SER A 12 -0.01 18.22 -35.46
C SER A 12 0.21 18.28 -33.95
N ARG A 13 -0.84 17.96 -33.18
CA ARG A 13 -0.73 17.61 -31.77
C ARG A 13 0.23 16.43 -31.71
N ALA A 14 1.50 16.74 -31.55
CA ALA A 14 2.52 15.78 -31.18
C ALA A 14 2.00 15.13 -29.90
N ARG A 15 1.46 13.91 -30.03
CA ARG A 15 1.15 13.07 -28.89
C ARG A 15 2.46 12.91 -28.17
N SER A 16 2.60 13.57 -27.01
CA SER A 16 3.74 13.39 -26.14
C SER A 16 3.98 11.89 -25.99
N PRO A 17 5.21 11.40 -26.15
CA PRO A 17 5.50 9.99 -26.07
C PRO A 17 4.97 9.48 -24.74
N GLU A 18 3.97 8.60 -24.80
CA GLU A 18 3.43 7.96 -23.61
C GLU A 18 4.61 7.29 -22.90
N PRO A 19 4.77 7.51 -21.57
CA PRO A 19 5.94 7.03 -20.85
C PRO A 19 5.93 5.50 -20.87
N ARG A 20 6.68 4.95 -21.83
CA ARG A 20 6.92 3.52 -21.95
C ARG A 20 7.68 3.08 -20.70
N GLY A 21 7.05 2.23 -19.90
CA GLY A 21 7.70 1.36 -18.93
C GLY A 21 8.34 2.07 -17.74
N ARG A 22 7.53 2.76 -16.93
CA ARG A 22 7.99 3.12 -15.58
C ARG A 22 8.11 1.84 -14.75
N SER A 23 9.33 1.53 -14.33
CA SER A 23 9.59 0.41 -13.43
C SER A 23 8.89 0.65 -12.08
N PRO A 24 8.43 -0.41 -11.42
CA PRO A 24 8.00 -0.33 -10.03
C PRO A 24 9.08 0.34 -9.18
N ALA A 25 8.68 1.21 -8.26
CA ALA A 25 9.59 1.85 -7.30
C ALA A 25 9.31 1.33 -5.89
N TYR A 26 10.37 1.15 -5.10
CA TYR A 26 10.29 0.72 -3.71
C TYR A 26 11.07 1.67 -2.81
N ARG A 27 10.52 1.99 -1.64
CA ARG A 27 11.20 2.77 -0.59
C ARG A 27 10.78 2.32 0.80
N VAL A 28 11.64 2.57 1.78
CA VAL A 28 11.40 2.31 3.21
C VAL A 28 11.64 3.58 4.00
N ASP A 29 10.64 3.99 4.78
CA ASP A 29 10.66 5.18 5.62
C ASP A 29 10.49 4.79 7.10
N HIS A 30 11.32 5.35 7.97
CA HIS A 30 11.18 5.21 9.41
C HIS A 30 10.30 6.34 9.95
N ILE A 31 9.14 6.01 10.52
CA ILE A 31 8.13 7.01 10.92
C ILE A 31 8.03 7.11 12.44
N GLY A 32 8.35 8.28 13.00
CA GLY A 32 8.21 8.57 14.43
C GLY A 32 9.00 9.81 14.87
N ARG A 33 8.51 10.52 15.89
CA ARG A 33 9.11 11.77 16.42
C ARG A 33 10.03 11.58 17.64
N HIS A 34 10.35 10.33 18.02
CA HIS A 34 11.16 10.04 19.20
C HIS A 34 12.34 9.14 18.90
N MET A 35 13.36 9.19 19.76
CA MET A 35 14.70 8.57 19.65
C MET A 35 14.74 7.09 19.25
N ARG A 36 13.60 6.41 19.12
CA ARG A 36 13.47 5.10 18.48
C ARG A 36 12.27 5.15 17.53
N ALA A 37 12.54 5.14 16.23
CA ALA A 37 11.50 4.97 15.22
C ALA A 37 10.83 3.60 15.40
N SER A 38 9.71 3.59 16.15
CA SER A 38 8.96 2.39 16.51
C SER A 38 7.95 1.97 15.44
N LYS A 39 7.76 2.80 14.41
CA LYS A 39 6.98 2.47 13.23
C LYS A 39 7.86 2.52 11.99
N VAL A 40 7.68 1.53 11.12
CA VAL A 40 8.31 1.46 9.81
C VAL A 40 7.20 1.53 8.78
N ARG A 41 7.45 2.24 7.68
CA ARG A 41 6.59 2.27 6.52
C ARG A 41 7.35 1.77 5.31
N HIS A 42 6.81 0.77 4.66
CA HIS A 42 7.27 0.32 3.35
C HIS A 42 6.31 0.88 2.32
N ALA A 43 6.82 1.51 1.27
CA ALA A 43 6.00 2.08 0.21
C ALA A 43 6.46 1.55 -1.15
N TRP A 44 5.51 1.07 -1.93
CA TRP A 44 5.70 0.63 -3.29
C TRP A 44 4.86 1.52 -4.21
N THR A 45 5.42 1.92 -5.32
CA THR A 45 4.69 2.63 -6.38
C THR A 45 4.63 1.73 -7.61
N LEU A 46 3.40 1.36 -7.98
CA LEU A 46 3.10 0.52 -9.13
C LEU A 46 2.51 1.37 -10.25
N TYR A 47 2.98 1.19 -11.47
CA TYR A 47 2.43 1.87 -12.64
C TYR A 47 1.55 0.88 -13.40
N LEU A 48 0.24 0.96 -13.17
CA LEU A 48 -0.76 0.05 -13.75
C LEU A 48 -1.33 0.64 -15.04
N ALA A 49 -1.69 -0.24 -15.99
CA ALA A 49 -2.31 0.20 -17.24
C ALA A 49 -3.67 0.86 -16.99
N GLY A 50 -3.94 1.98 -17.67
CA GLY A 50 -5.19 2.71 -17.52
C GLY A 50 -5.26 3.67 -16.33
N GLU A 51 -4.25 3.68 -15.46
CA GLU A 51 -4.11 4.70 -14.41
C GLU A 51 -3.14 5.79 -14.85
N PRO A 52 -3.55 7.08 -14.85
CA PRO A 52 -2.65 8.19 -15.18
C PRO A 52 -1.58 8.42 -14.09
N GLY A 53 -1.84 7.94 -12.86
CA GLY A 53 -0.94 7.99 -11.71
C GLY A 53 -0.27 6.64 -11.42
N GLY A 54 0.72 6.66 -10.54
CA GLY A 54 1.21 5.43 -9.92
C GLY A 54 0.32 5.08 -8.72
N THR A 55 -0.11 3.83 -8.63
CA THR A 55 -0.79 3.28 -7.45
C THR A 55 0.22 3.08 -6.34
N VAL A 56 -0.01 3.72 -5.19
CA VAL A 56 0.87 3.62 -4.03
C VAL A 56 0.31 2.61 -3.05
N VAL A 57 1.07 1.55 -2.78
CA VAL A 57 0.78 0.60 -1.72
C VAL A 57 1.73 0.88 -0.57
N GLU A 58 1.20 1.13 0.62
CA GLU A 58 2.00 1.30 1.83
C GLU A 58 1.68 0.22 2.86
N LEU A 59 2.71 -0.27 3.55
CA LEU A 59 2.59 -1.11 4.73
C LEU A 59 3.23 -0.38 5.91
N GLU A 60 2.40 0.07 6.84
CA GLU A 60 2.86 0.52 8.15
C GLU A 60 2.90 -0.64 9.13
N HIS A 61 4.00 -0.76 9.87
CA HIS A 61 4.14 -1.75 10.95
C HIS A 61 4.74 -1.10 12.19
N SER A 62 4.05 -1.25 13.32
CA SER A 62 4.55 -0.87 14.65
C SER A 62 5.32 -2.01 15.30
N LYS A 63 6.63 -1.84 15.48
CA LYS A 63 7.52 -2.81 16.15
C LYS A 63 7.12 -3.08 17.60
N LEU A 64 6.54 -2.09 18.28
CA LEU A 64 6.15 -2.20 19.70
C LEU A 64 4.83 -2.96 19.88
N THR A 65 3.85 -2.72 19.01
CA THR A 65 2.49 -3.26 19.18
C THR A 65 2.18 -4.44 18.25
N GLY A 66 3.05 -4.72 17.29
CA GLY A 66 2.81 -5.68 16.20
C GLY A 66 1.70 -5.27 15.22
N LYS A 67 1.11 -4.07 15.38
CA LYS A 67 0.04 -3.59 14.51
C LYS A 67 0.58 -3.33 13.11
N LYS A 68 -0.10 -3.90 12.11
CA LYS A 68 0.13 -3.68 10.68
C LYS A 68 -1.07 -2.98 10.06
N VAL A 69 -0.81 -2.01 9.18
CA VAL A 69 -1.84 -1.29 8.42
C VAL A 69 -1.42 -1.26 6.96
N VAL A 70 -2.29 -1.72 6.07
CA VAL A 70 -2.11 -1.58 4.61
C VAL A 70 -2.87 -0.35 4.16
N LEU A 71 -2.19 0.54 3.45
CA LEU A 71 -2.79 1.70 2.81
C LEU A 71 -2.67 1.57 1.29
N LEU A 72 -3.74 1.94 0.59
CA LEU A 72 -3.79 2.04 -0.87
C LEU A 72 -4.08 3.49 -1.21
N ASP A 73 -3.15 4.16 -1.89
CA ASP A 73 -3.22 5.59 -2.23
C ASP A 73 -3.49 6.50 -1.02
N GLY A 74 -3.01 6.08 0.17
CA GLY A 74 -3.18 6.79 1.44
C GLY A 74 -4.41 6.36 2.25
N ASP A 75 -5.33 5.57 1.68
CA ASP A 75 -6.52 5.07 2.37
C ASP A 75 -6.25 3.73 3.05
N ALA A 76 -6.57 3.63 4.34
CA ALA A 76 -6.39 2.39 5.10
C ALA A 76 -7.41 1.32 4.67
N VAL A 77 -6.93 0.27 4.02
CA VAL A 77 -7.77 -0.84 3.50
C VAL A 77 -7.74 -2.09 4.37
N LEU A 78 -6.71 -2.26 5.21
CA LEU A 78 -6.59 -3.36 6.15
C LEU A 78 -5.83 -2.92 7.41
N SER A 79 -6.28 -3.37 8.58
CA SER A 79 -5.55 -3.21 9.84
C SER A 79 -5.61 -4.52 10.63
N THR A 80 -4.46 -5.05 11.02
CA THR A 80 -4.35 -6.32 11.75
C THR A 80 -3.21 -6.28 12.78
N ARG A 81 -3.20 -7.24 13.71
CA ARG A 81 -2.07 -7.54 14.60
C ARG A 81 -1.51 -8.94 14.38
N GLU A 82 -1.96 -9.62 13.33
CA GLU A 82 -1.48 -10.96 12.99
C GLU A 82 0.00 -10.93 12.60
N ARG A 83 0.73 -11.97 13.03
CA ARG A 83 2.15 -12.14 12.70
C ARG A 83 2.37 -12.21 11.19
N CYS A 84 1.50 -12.93 10.50
CA CYS A 84 1.51 -13.08 9.06
C CYS A 84 0.36 -12.27 8.47
N LEU A 85 0.67 -11.41 7.52
CA LEU A 85 -0.32 -10.64 6.76
C LEU A 85 -0.31 -11.15 5.33
N ARG A 86 -1.51 -11.48 4.83
CA ARG A 86 -1.77 -11.74 3.42
C ARG A 86 -2.93 -10.88 2.99
N TRP A 87 -2.68 -10.01 2.03
CA TRP A 87 -3.68 -9.12 1.48
C TRP A 87 -3.59 -9.16 -0.05
N SER A 88 -4.74 -9.06 -0.71
CA SER A 88 -4.76 -8.89 -2.16
C SER A 88 -5.86 -7.95 -2.59
N TRP A 89 -5.59 -7.22 -3.66
CA TRP A 89 -6.51 -6.28 -4.27
C TRP A 89 -6.46 -6.40 -5.80
N GLU A 90 -7.62 -6.24 -6.43
CA GLU A 90 -7.76 -6.32 -7.88
C GLU A 90 -8.03 -4.93 -8.45
N HIS A 91 -7.13 -4.49 -9.33
CA HIS A 91 -7.28 -3.24 -10.03
C HIS A 91 -8.27 -3.41 -11.19
N ARG A 92 -9.40 -2.69 -11.15
CA ARG A 92 -10.49 -2.89 -12.09
C ARG A 92 -10.13 -2.54 -13.54
N LEU A 93 -9.36 -1.47 -13.77
CA LEU A 93 -9.06 -1.00 -15.13
C LEU A 93 -8.02 -1.89 -15.82
N SER A 94 -6.94 -2.23 -15.11
CA SER A 94 -5.88 -3.07 -15.65
C SER A 94 -6.11 -4.55 -15.43
N GLN A 95 -7.19 -4.96 -14.74
CA GLN A 95 -7.45 -6.34 -14.29
C GLN A 95 -6.22 -6.99 -13.61
N SER A 96 -5.36 -6.18 -13.01
CA SER A 96 -4.13 -6.66 -12.38
C SER A 96 -4.39 -6.96 -10.92
N ARG A 97 -3.82 -8.05 -10.42
CA ARG A 97 -3.91 -8.43 -9.01
C ARG A 97 -2.64 -8.03 -8.28
N ILE A 98 -2.79 -7.21 -7.25
CA ILE A 98 -1.75 -6.88 -6.30
C ILE A 98 -1.89 -7.82 -5.11
N SER A 99 -0.79 -8.44 -4.70
CA SER A 99 -0.72 -9.26 -3.48
C SER A 99 0.41 -8.77 -2.58
N LEU A 100 0.10 -8.53 -1.31
CA LEU A 100 1.05 -8.17 -0.27
C LEU A 100 1.13 -9.32 0.74
N GLU A 101 2.34 -9.82 0.94
CA GLU A 101 2.66 -10.74 2.02
C GLU A 101 3.64 -10.07 2.98
N SER A 102 3.36 -10.18 4.28
CA SER A 102 4.26 -9.70 5.32
C SER A 102 4.33 -10.69 6.47
N ASP A 103 5.51 -11.25 6.69
CA ASP A 103 5.84 -12.06 7.87
C ASP A 103 7.06 -11.46 8.56
N SER A 104 6.89 -11.05 9.82
CA SER A 104 7.97 -10.58 10.69
C SER A 104 8.80 -9.43 10.06
N SER A 105 9.85 -9.75 9.29
CA SER A 105 10.75 -8.83 8.56
C SER A 105 10.68 -8.96 7.03
N HIS A 106 10.00 -9.97 6.50
CA HIS A 106 9.91 -10.23 5.07
C HIS A 106 8.63 -9.60 4.54
N HIS A 107 8.80 -8.64 3.63
CA HIS A 107 7.71 -7.89 3.02
C HIS A 107 7.83 -8.00 1.50
N ARG A 108 6.83 -8.61 0.87
CA ARG A 108 6.82 -8.87 -0.57
C ARG A 108 5.54 -8.32 -1.19
N LEU A 109 5.72 -7.49 -2.22
CA LEU A 109 4.62 -7.05 -3.08
C LEU A 109 4.78 -7.71 -4.45
N GLU A 110 3.73 -8.42 -4.87
CA GLU A 110 3.63 -8.98 -6.21
C GLU A 110 2.50 -8.28 -6.97
N CYS A 111 2.75 -7.96 -8.23
CA CYS A 111 1.73 -7.49 -9.16
C CYS A 111 1.66 -8.45 -10.36
N THR A 112 0.51 -9.09 -10.55
CA THR A 112 0.25 -9.98 -11.69
C THR A 112 -0.76 -9.33 -12.63
N GLY A 113 -0.41 -9.25 -13.92
CA GLY A 113 -1.29 -8.68 -14.94
C GLY A 113 -2.33 -9.68 -15.46
N PRO A 114 -3.40 -9.19 -16.11
CA PRO A 114 -4.37 -10.05 -16.78
C PRO A 114 -3.67 -10.82 -17.91
N GLY A 115 -3.76 -12.14 -17.88
CA GLY A 115 -3.15 -13.01 -18.89
C GLY A 115 -2.03 -13.92 -18.37
N GLN A 116 -1.60 -13.80 -17.12
CA GLN A 116 -0.57 -14.70 -16.55
C GLN A 116 -1.09 -16.09 -16.14
N GLY A 117 -2.40 -16.35 -16.26
CA GLY A 117 -3.04 -17.55 -15.68
C GLY A 117 -3.39 -18.69 -16.63
N ALA A 118 -3.22 -18.58 -17.96
CA ALA A 118 -3.88 -19.54 -18.87
C ALA A 118 -3.14 -20.00 -20.13
N ALA A 119 -1.92 -19.55 -20.44
CA ALA A 119 -1.20 -20.09 -21.60
C ALA A 119 0.31 -20.04 -21.40
N GLY A 120 0.99 -21.17 -21.59
CA GLY A 120 2.44 -21.35 -21.47
C GLY A 120 3.26 -20.61 -22.53
N GLY A 121 3.02 -19.31 -22.68
CA GLY A 121 3.83 -18.40 -23.49
C GLY A 121 4.93 -17.75 -22.63
N PRO A 122 6.19 -17.71 -23.08
CA PRO A 122 7.34 -17.25 -22.30
C PRO A 122 7.44 -15.72 -22.09
N GLY A 123 6.32 -14.99 -21.95
CA GLY A 123 6.30 -13.52 -21.96
C GLY A 123 5.55 -12.82 -20.81
N GLY A 124 5.14 -13.53 -19.77
CA GLY A 124 4.42 -12.93 -18.63
C GLY A 124 5.34 -12.12 -17.72
N LEU A 125 5.28 -10.78 -17.79
CA LEU A 125 6.00 -9.89 -16.88
C LEU A 125 5.45 -10.00 -15.45
N ARG A 126 6.07 -10.87 -14.63
CA ARG A 126 5.92 -10.84 -13.18
C ARG A 126 6.81 -9.75 -12.62
N HIS A 127 6.19 -8.73 -12.02
CA HIS A 127 6.93 -7.74 -11.25
C HIS A 127 6.87 -8.12 -9.77
N VAL A 128 7.99 -8.62 -9.27
CA VAL A 128 8.18 -8.85 -7.84
C VAL A 128 9.07 -7.73 -7.32
N ALA A 129 8.56 -6.95 -6.38
CA ALA A 129 9.36 -5.99 -5.64
C ALA A 129 9.49 -6.53 -4.21
N SER A 130 10.62 -7.16 -3.91
CA SER A 130 10.93 -7.64 -2.56
C SER A 130 11.67 -6.56 -1.77
N ALA A 131 11.36 -6.47 -0.48
CA ALA A 131 12.09 -5.62 0.47
C ALA A 131 13.48 -6.16 0.84
N GLU A 132 13.80 -7.38 0.40
CA GLU A 132 14.95 -8.16 0.86
C GLU A 132 16.31 -7.62 0.38
N ASP A 133 16.34 -6.64 -0.54
CA ASP A 133 17.58 -6.02 -1.02
C ASP A 133 18.10 -4.86 -0.13
N CYS A 134 17.48 -4.59 1.03
CA CYS A 134 17.89 -3.53 1.97
C CYS A 134 18.40 -4.12 3.30
N HIS A 135 19.49 -4.89 3.25
CA HIS A 135 19.97 -5.66 4.42
C HIS A 135 20.92 -4.92 5.39
N ASP A 136 21.21 -3.61 5.24
CA ASP A 136 22.44 -3.04 5.84
C ASP A 136 22.28 -1.81 6.78
N ALA A 137 21.28 -1.75 7.66
CA ALA A 137 21.24 -0.62 8.61
C ALA A 137 20.60 -0.83 9.99
N CYS A 138 20.15 -2.03 10.35
CA CYS A 138 19.54 -2.26 11.66
C CYS A 138 19.93 -3.63 12.24
N GLU A 139 21.23 -3.89 12.35
CA GLU A 139 21.74 -4.87 13.31
C GLU A 139 21.51 -4.31 14.72
N TRP A 140 20.31 -4.52 15.26
CA TRP A 140 20.06 -4.34 16.68
C TRP A 140 20.19 -5.69 17.35
N ASP A 141 21.35 -5.84 18.00
CA ASP A 141 21.71 -6.93 18.90
C ASP A 141 20.57 -7.18 19.89
N GLY A 142 19.81 -8.24 19.63
CA GLY A 142 18.71 -8.71 20.46
C GLY A 142 19.21 -9.38 21.74
N ARG A 143 20.01 -8.68 22.55
CA ARG A 143 20.20 -9.07 23.95
C ARG A 143 18.85 -8.92 24.66
N ARG A 144 18.17 -10.07 24.78
CA ARG A 144 17.17 -10.33 25.80
C ARG A 144 17.74 -9.92 27.16
N THR A 145 17.37 -8.75 27.65
CA THR A 145 17.28 -8.56 29.10
C THR A 145 15.93 -9.10 29.52
N SER A 146 15.93 -10.36 29.94
CA SER A 146 14.99 -10.87 30.93
C SER A 146 15.12 -9.98 32.17
N GLY A 147 14.15 -9.10 32.37
CA GLY A 147 13.89 -8.36 33.61
C GLY A 147 12.39 -8.07 33.56
N GLU A 148 11.58 -8.94 34.13
CA GLU A 148 11.16 -8.88 35.54
C GLU A 148 10.35 -7.61 35.83
N LEU A 149 9.07 -7.85 36.15
CA LEU A 149 8.07 -7.00 36.81
C LEU A 149 7.84 -5.57 36.30
N CYS A 150 6.65 -5.35 35.74
CA CYS A 150 5.75 -4.31 36.24
C CYS A 150 4.34 -4.93 36.33
N GLU A 151 4.01 -5.47 37.50
CA GLU A 151 2.63 -5.40 37.98
C GLU A 151 2.33 -3.93 38.29
N GLU A 152 1.35 -3.33 37.64
CA GLU A 152 0.54 -2.31 38.30
C GLU A 152 -0.88 -2.28 37.74
N THR A 153 -1.80 -2.20 38.69
CA THR A 153 -3.23 -2.45 38.64
C THR A 153 -4.01 -1.18 38.32
N ALA A 154 -5.12 -1.30 37.58
CA ALA A 154 -6.40 -0.54 37.65
C ALA A 154 -7.06 -0.63 36.26
N GLY A 155 -8.29 -1.07 36.07
CA GLY A 155 -9.50 -0.85 36.84
C GLY A 155 -10.44 -0.02 35.97
N ALA A 156 -11.49 -0.63 35.41
CA ALA A 156 -12.81 -0.01 35.14
C ALA A 156 -13.69 -0.97 34.33
N VAL A 157 -14.70 -1.50 35.03
CA VAL A 157 -15.91 -2.08 34.45
C VAL A 157 -16.72 -0.95 33.82
N GLY A 158 -17.15 -1.13 32.57
CA GLY A 158 -18.09 -0.24 31.89
C GLY A 158 -19.01 -1.05 31.00
N THR A 159 -20.20 -1.37 31.50
CA THR A 159 -21.31 -1.93 30.74
C THR A 159 -21.90 -0.89 29.79
N PRO A 160 -22.26 -1.24 28.55
CA PRO A 160 -23.04 -0.35 27.69
C PRO A 160 -24.53 -0.40 28.06
N THR A 161 -25.08 0.74 28.50
CA THR A 161 -26.53 0.96 28.61
C THR A 161 -27.08 1.33 27.24
N SER A 162 -27.92 0.48 26.65
CA SER A 162 -28.72 0.84 25.47
C SER A 162 -29.87 1.77 25.87
N VAL A 163 -29.87 2.99 25.33
CA VAL A 163 -31.04 3.88 25.32
C VAL A 163 -31.74 3.71 23.97
N SER A 164 -32.93 3.10 24.00
CA SER A 164 -33.85 3.07 22.86
C SER A 164 -34.68 4.35 22.88
N THR A 165 -34.53 5.18 21.84
CA THR A 165 -35.40 6.34 21.59
C THR A 165 -36.40 5.94 20.51
N ALA A 166 -37.65 5.69 20.89
CA ALA A 166 -38.77 5.54 19.96
C ALA A 166 -39.60 6.83 20.00
N GLY A 167 -39.35 7.73 19.04
CA GLY A 167 -40.25 8.84 18.74
C GLY A 167 -41.23 8.40 17.65
N LEU A 168 -42.48 8.15 18.01
CA LEU A 168 -43.57 8.03 17.05
C LEU A 168 -44.14 9.43 16.81
N GLY A 169 -43.89 9.93 15.60
CA GLY A 169 -44.53 11.12 15.07
C GLY A 169 -46.02 10.89 14.86
N HIS A 170 -46.80 11.83 15.38
CA HIS A 170 -48.22 12.01 15.14
C HIS A 170 -48.38 12.76 13.81
N VAL A 171 -49.18 12.24 12.88
CA VAL A 171 -49.61 12.97 11.68
C VAL A 171 -51.13 12.92 11.67
N GLY A 172 -51.74 14.10 11.63
CA GLY A 172 -53.18 14.29 11.48
C GLY A 172 -53.67 14.15 10.05
#